data_AF-A0A183CUU3-F1
#
_entry.id   AF-A0A183CUU3-F1
#
_cell.length_a   1.000
_cell.length_b   1.000
_cell.length_c   1.000
_cell.angle_alpha   90.00
_cell.angle_beta   90.00
_cell.angle_gamma   90.00
#
_symmetry.space_group_name_H-M   'P 1'
#
loop_
_entity.id
_entity.type
_entity.pdbx_description
1 polymer ?
#
loop_
_entity_poly.entity_id
_entity_poly.type
_entity_poly.pdbx_seq_one_letter_code
_entity_poly.pdbx_strand_id
1 'polypeptide(L)' 'LQICETLQLDNRPEYRRAWLQPDPGNLPRAICLEKNQMSSRLLSVRNANLLLKLPARSDTKPVIQKDEIVDALVIRHL' A
#
# COMPACT_ATOMS: atom_id res chain seq x y z
N LEU A 1 -7.10 5.02 2.74
CA LEU A 1 -6.69 3.96 3.70
C LEU A 1 -5.49 4.43 4.47
N GLN A 2 -5.46 4.20 5.78
CA GLN A 2 -4.32 4.58 6.61
C GLN A 2 -3.19 3.56 6.47
N ILE A 3 -1.97 4.03 6.22
CA ILE A 3 -0.80 3.15 6.02
C ILE A 3 -0.19 2.75 7.38
N CYS A 4 0.16 1.46 7.54
CA CYS A 4 0.69 0.93 8.81
C CYS A 4 2.21 1.12 9.01
N GLU A 5 2.96 1.48 7.97
CA GLU A 5 4.43 1.60 7.99
C GLU A 5 4.93 2.71 7.05
N THR A 6 6.12 3.27 7.31
CA THR A 6 6.72 4.24 6.36
C THR A 6 7.21 3.52 5.10
N LEU A 7 6.79 4.00 3.93
CA LEU A 7 7.12 3.42 2.63
C LEU A 7 8.04 4.34 1.82
N GLN A 8 9.13 3.78 1.29
CA GLN A 8 9.94 4.47 0.29
C GLN A 8 9.22 4.48 -1.06
N LEU A 9 9.18 5.65 -1.71
CA LEU A 9 8.59 5.81 -3.03
C LEU A 9 9.61 5.46 -4.13
N ASP A 10 9.13 4.78 -5.18
CA ASP A 10 9.91 4.51 -6.38
C ASP A 10 9.98 5.75 -7.29
N ASN A 11 10.92 5.77 -8.24
CA ASN A 11 10.95 6.81 -9.29
C ASN A 11 9.66 6.86 -10.13
N ARG A 12 8.92 5.76 -10.19
CA ARG A 12 7.66 5.67 -10.93
C ARG A 12 6.50 5.51 -9.95
N PRO A 13 5.27 5.91 -10.33
CA PRO A 13 4.10 5.55 -9.56
C PRO A 13 4.00 4.03 -9.40
N GLU A 14 3.61 3.57 -8.21
CA GLU A 14 3.56 2.14 -7.87
C GLU A 14 2.14 1.74 -7.42
N TYR A 15 1.65 0.61 -7.93
CA TYR A 15 0.53 -0.10 -7.33
C TYR A 15 1.06 -1.09 -6.29
N ARG A 16 0.95 -0.75 -5.00
CA ARG A 16 1.45 -1.59 -3.90
C ARG A 16 0.36 -2.53 -3.40
N ARG A 17 0.65 -3.83 -3.38
CA ARG A 17 -0.24 -4.88 -2.88
C ARG A 17 -0.36 -4.81 -1.36
N ALA A 18 -1.61 -4.78 -0.88
CA ALA A 18 -1.90 -4.71 0.55
C ALA A 18 -3.13 -5.55 0.92
N TRP A 19 -3.25 -5.78 2.22
CA TRP A 19 -4.43 -6.31 2.88
C TRP A 19 -5.17 -5.16 3.59
N LEU A 20 -6.50 -5.06 3.39
CA LEU A 20 -7.41 -4.19 4.14
C LEU A 20 -7.68 -4.73 5.54
N GLN A 21 -7.16 -4.07 6.58
CA GLN A 21 -7.49 -4.35 7.97
C GLN A 21 -8.67 -3.45 8.38
N PRO A 22 -9.85 -4.01 8.68
CA PRO A 22 -10.96 -3.24 9.22
C PRO A 22 -10.58 -2.62 10.56
N ASP A 23 -11.00 -1.38 10.79
CA ASP A 23 -10.90 -0.70 12.08
C ASP A 23 -12.23 0.00 12.36
N PRO A 24 -13.18 -0.66 13.06
CA PRO A 24 -14.55 -0.16 13.24
C PRO A 24 -14.66 1.18 14.00
N GLY A 25 -13.57 1.68 14.59
CA GLY A 25 -13.53 2.98 15.27
C GLY A 25 -12.79 4.08 14.51
N ASN A 26 -12.10 3.75 13.40
CA ASN A 26 -11.23 4.67 12.67
C ASN A 26 -11.30 4.43 11.16
N LEU A 27 -10.37 5.04 10.42
CA LEU A 27 -10.15 4.71 9.02
C LEU A 27 -9.56 3.31 8.88
N PRO A 28 -10.05 2.48 7.94
CA PRO A 28 -9.47 1.18 7.68
C PRO A 28 -8.00 1.30 7.28
N ARG A 29 -7.22 0.32 7.72
CA ARG A 29 -5.77 0.32 7.59
C ARG A 29 -5.33 -0.56 6.45
N ALA A 30 -4.23 -0.20 5.81
CA ALA A 30 -3.60 -0.97 4.76
C ALA A 30 -2.29 -1.58 5.27
N ILE A 31 -2.23 -2.91 5.29
CA ILE A 31 -1.04 -3.67 5.65
C ILE A 31 -0.36 -4.11 4.36
N CYS A 32 0.86 -3.63 4.11
CA CYS A 32 1.65 -4.12 2.97
C CYS A 32 2.06 -5.57 3.21
N LEU A 33 1.96 -6.41 2.19
CA LEU A 33 2.25 -7.84 2.31
C LEU A 33 3.75 -8.14 2.23
N GLU A 34 4.53 -7.23 1.65
CA GLU A 34 5.98 -7.34 1.49
C GLU A 34 6.63 -5.96 1.65
N LYS A 35 7.83 -5.94 2.27
CA LYS A 35 8.65 -4.73 2.35
C LYS A 35 9.14 -4.29 0.97
N ASN A 36 9.65 -5.25 0.19
CA ASN A 36 10.16 -5.05 -1.16
C ASN A 36 9.29 -5.81 -2.15
N GLN A 37 8.41 -5.07 -2.81
CA GLN A 37 7.49 -5.63 -3.77
C GLN A 37 8.23 -6.05 -5.04
N MET A 38 8.13 -7.34 -5.42
CA MET A 38 8.71 -7.84 -6.68
C MET A 38 7.62 -8.36 -7.62
N SER A 39 7.71 -8.02 -8.91
CA SER A 39 6.72 -8.42 -9.92
C SER A 39 6.71 -9.93 -10.18
N SER A 40 7.89 -10.56 -10.17
CA SER A 40 8.06 -12.01 -10.39
C SER A 40 7.60 -12.88 -9.21
N ARG A 41 7.42 -12.29 -8.02
CA ARG A 41 7.01 -13.02 -6.81
C ARG A 41 5.50 -13.11 -6.71
N LEU A 42 4.89 -14.00 -7.51
CA LEU A 42 3.43 -14.14 -7.59
C LEU A 42 2.75 -14.42 -6.23
N LEU A 43 3.45 -15.09 -5.29
CA LEU A 43 2.94 -15.36 -3.94
C LEU A 43 2.52 -14.09 -3.17
N SER A 44 3.11 -12.95 -3.48
CA SER A 44 2.74 -11.65 -2.91
C SER A 44 1.32 -11.19 -3.25
N VAL A 45 0.70 -11.78 -4.28
CA VAL A 45 -0.69 -11.49 -4.70
C VAL A 45 -1.71 -12.29 -3.88
N ARG A 46 -1.35 -13.47 -3.36
CA ARG A 46 -2.30 -14.45 -2.79
C ARG A 46 -3.23 -13.86 -1.73
N ASN A 47 -2.70 -13.00 -0.87
CA ASN A 47 -3.41 -12.41 0.25
C ASN A 47 -3.79 -10.94 0.01
N ALA A 48 -3.53 -10.40 -1.19
CA ALA A 48 -3.84 -9.01 -1.50
C ALA A 48 -5.32 -8.87 -1.83
N ASN A 49 -5.97 -7.89 -1.21
CA ASN A 49 -7.31 -7.43 -1.59
C ASN A 49 -7.33 -5.94 -1.97
N LEU A 50 -6.18 -5.27 -1.89
CA LEU A 50 -5.97 -3.88 -2.25
C LEU A 50 -4.77 -3.70 -3.17
N LEU A 51 -4.87 -2.69 -4.04
CA LEU A 51 -3.73 -2.03 -4.67
C LEU A 51 -3.70 -0.55 -4.26
N LEU A 52 -2.75 -0.20 -3.40
CA LEU A 52 -2.50 1.19 -2.99
C LEU A 52 -1.91 1.97 -4.17
N LYS A 53 -2.40 3.19 -4.38
CA LYS A 53 -1.90 4.09 -5.42
C LYS A 53 -0.81 4.97 -4.83
N LEU A 54 0.45 4.59 -5.03
CA LEU A 54 1.60 5.37 -4.58
C LEU A 54 2.08 6.30 -5.71
N PRO A 55 2.27 7.60 -5.44
CA PRO A 55 2.84 8.50 -6.44
C PRO A 55 4.31 8.17 -6.71
N ALA A 56 4.86 8.71 -7.80
CA ALA A 56 6.32 8.74 -7.97
C ALA A 56 6.98 9.56 -6.85
N ARG A 57 8.19 9.20 -6.48
CA ARG A 57 9.01 9.99 -5.55
C ARG A 57 9.36 11.34 -6.18
N SER A 58 9.41 12.37 -5.35
CA SER A 58 9.94 13.69 -5.68
C SER A 58 10.93 14.15 -4.60
N ASP A 59 11.69 15.19 -4.88
CA ASP A 59 12.63 15.79 -3.91
C ASP A 59 11.91 16.23 -2.61
N THR A 60 10.65 16.63 -2.72
CA THR A 60 9.81 17.08 -1.59
C THR A 60 9.02 15.94 -0.94
N LYS A 61 8.84 14.80 -1.62
CA LYS A 61 8.08 13.64 -1.12
C LYS A 61 8.78 12.34 -1.50
N PRO A 62 9.84 11.95 -0.77
CA PRO A 62 10.56 10.70 -1.02
C PRO A 62 9.88 9.48 -0.39
N VAL A 63 8.97 9.69 0.58
CA VAL A 63 8.32 8.64 1.36
C VAL A 63 6.84 8.93 1.57
N ILE A 64 6.07 7.86 1.82
CA ILE A 64 4.77 7.92 2.50
C ILE A 64 5.00 7.62 3.97
N GLN A 65 4.56 8.50 4.86
CA GLN A 65 4.75 8.28 6.28
C GLN A 65 3.74 7.28 6.84
N LYS A 66 4.12 6.61 7.92
CA LYS A 66 3.16 5.85 8.72
C LYS A 66 1.98 6.76 9.09
N ASP A 67 0.79 6.19 9.10
CA ASP A 67 -0.48 6.82 9.43
C ASP A 67 -0.99 7.84 8.38
N GLU A 68 -0.25 8.06 7.28
CA GLU A 68 -0.73 8.82 6.11
C GLU A 68 -1.87 8.08 5.39
N ILE A 69 -2.80 8.85 4.83
CA ILE A 69 -3.94 8.33 4.08
C ILE A 69 -3.59 8.30 2.59
N VAL A 70 -3.75 7.13 1.96
CA VAL A 70 -3.59 6.97 0.51
C VAL A 70 -4.82 6.37 -0.14
N ASP A 71 -4.98 6.63 -1.44
CA ASP A 71 -5.97 5.99 -2.28
C ASP A 71 -5.62 4.54 -2.57
N ALA A 72 -6.66 3.72 -2.77
CA ALA A 72 -6.49 2.32 -3.12
C ALA A 72 -7.62 1.82 -4.02
N LEU A 73 -7.30 0.82 -4.83
CA LEU A 73 -8.27 0.01 -5.55
C LEU A 73 -8.57 -1.25 -4.74
N VAL A 74 -9.84 -1.57 -4.55
CA VAL A 74 -10.26 -2.88 -4.04
C VAL A 74 -10.26 -3.86 -5.21
N ILE A 75 -9.49 -4.94 -5.08
CA ILE A 75 -9.30 -5.93 -6.17
C ILE A 75 -9.92 -7.29 -5.86
N ARG A 76 -10.35 -7.52 -4.61
CA ARG A 76 -11.00 -8.75 -4.17
C ARG A 76 -11.93 -8.45 -3.00
N HIS A 77 -13.12 -9.04 -3.00
CA HIS A 77 -13.98 -9.03 -1.82
C HIS A 77 -13.34 -9.86 -0.69
N LEU A 78 -13.52 -9.39 0.55
CA LEU A 78 -13.08 -10.10 1.75
C LEU A 78 -13.95 -11.31 2.03
#